data_AF-A0A2R6RK88-F1
#
_entry.id   AF-A0A2R6RK88-F1
#
_cell.length_a   1.000
_cell.length_b   1.000
_cell.length_c   1.000
_cell.angle_alpha   90.00
_cell.angle_beta   90.00
_cell.angle_gamma   90.00
#
_symmetry.space_group_name_H-M   'P 1'
#
loop_
_entity.id
_entity.type
_entity.pdbx_description
1 polymer ?
#
loop_
_entity_poly.entity_id
_entity_poly.type
_entity_poly.pdbx_seq_one_letter_code
_entity_poly.pdbx_strand_id
1 'polypeptide(L)'
;MMAGTDPQKQLLTLIRDFATEKSQGERRIVGLKKRIQELRSELDLANAELEDTKRLKETAEQDLKGYEVELARNEASIQTLEVRISLIQDEISIAGSDLEALRNEEGAVRDDFIDKMFNLNADIRKFQEKINGAFYENNLIKTSTNNGQELDDTEDAEVRKGLENQIGEIISQTNAVEQEYQAELNIQKQVQVELIDLERKVFLMEAIKKESIELQDLTSQTSEFEEKIASLGEELQRRCICPSCHVDNAMALNEILQASDGN
;
A
#
# COMPACT_ATOMS: atom_id res chain seq x y z
N MET A 1 74.70 7.04 -85.23
CA MET A 1 73.48 7.35 -84.47
C MET A 1 73.89 7.83 -83.09
N MET A 2 73.90 9.14 -82.83
CA MET A 2 73.75 9.69 -81.48
C MET A 2 73.17 11.09 -81.67
N ALA A 3 71.89 11.24 -81.34
CA ALA A 3 71.22 12.53 -81.34
C ALA A 3 71.83 13.36 -80.21
N GLY A 4 72.66 14.34 -80.56
CA GLY A 4 73.19 15.33 -79.61
C GLY A 4 72.03 16.13 -79.03
N THR A 5 71.72 15.92 -77.75
CA THR A 5 70.71 16.71 -77.06
C THR A 5 71.30 18.05 -76.65
N ASP A 6 70.68 19.12 -77.13
CA ASP A 6 71.01 20.51 -76.84
C ASP A 6 70.91 20.81 -75.32
N PRO A 7 71.97 21.29 -74.65
CA PRO A 7 71.98 21.61 -73.21
C PRO A 7 70.89 22.60 -72.80
N GLN A 8 70.54 23.54 -73.69
CA GLN A 8 69.49 24.52 -73.43
C GLN A 8 68.12 23.86 -73.40
N LYS A 9 67.89 22.83 -74.24
CA LYS A 9 66.67 22.00 -74.17
C LYS A 9 66.60 21.18 -72.88
N GLN A 10 67.71 20.63 -72.38
CA GLN A 10 67.71 19.87 -71.13
C GLN A 10 67.33 20.74 -69.93
N LEU A 11 67.87 21.95 -69.82
CA LEU A 11 67.53 22.90 -68.76
C LEU A 11 66.04 23.27 -68.80
N LEU A 12 65.49 23.54 -69.99
CA LEU A 12 64.07 23.85 -70.16
C LEU A 12 63.15 22.68 -69.79
N THR A 13 63.56 21.44 -70.07
CA THR A 13 62.83 20.23 -69.63
C THR A 13 62.82 20.13 -68.11
N LEU A 14 63.96 20.30 -67.45
CA LEU A 14 64.06 20.25 -65.98
C LEU A 14 63.19 21.30 -65.28
N ILE A 15 63.17 22.52 -65.80
CA ILE A 15 62.29 23.60 -65.29
C ILE A 15 60.82 23.21 -65.46
N ARG A 16 60.45 22.64 -66.61
CA ARG A 16 59.08 22.17 -66.86
C ARG A 16 58.70 21.05 -65.90
N ASP A 17 59.55 20.04 -65.75
CA ASP A 17 59.33 18.89 -64.88
C ASP A 17 59.15 19.34 -63.43
N PHE A 18 60.03 20.22 -62.94
CA PHE A 18 59.92 20.85 -61.62
C PHE A 18 58.59 21.61 -61.45
N ALA A 19 58.18 22.40 -62.44
CA ALA A 19 56.93 23.14 -62.37
C ALA A 19 55.71 22.20 -62.36
N THR A 20 55.72 21.13 -63.15
CA THR A 20 54.66 20.10 -63.13
C THR A 20 54.60 19.36 -61.80
N GLU A 21 55.74 18.95 -61.25
CA GLU A 21 55.80 18.23 -59.98
C GLU A 21 55.38 19.12 -58.81
N LYS A 22 55.81 20.38 -58.79
CA LYS A 22 55.34 21.39 -57.82
C LYS A 22 53.81 21.55 -57.89
N SER A 23 53.25 21.75 -59.09
CA SER A 23 51.80 21.87 -59.28
C SER A 23 51.04 20.61 -58.85
N GLN A 24 51.61 19.43 -59.09
CA GLN A 24 51.01 18.16 -58.69
C GLN A 24 51.08 17.94 -57.17
N GLY A 25 52.18 18.34 -56.54
CA GLY A 25 52.36 18.34 -55.08
C GLY A 25 51.37 19.28 -54.39
N GLU A 26 51.23 20.51 -54.89
CA GLU A 26 50.25 21.49 -54.39
C GLU A 26 48.82 20.95 -54.46
N ARG A 27 48.42 20.35 -55.61
CA ARG A 27 47.12 19.68 -55.73
C ARG A 27 46.93 18.54 -54.74
N ARG A 28 47.97 17.73 -54.49
CA ARG A 28 47.94 16.64 -53.51
C ARG A 28 47.72 17.17 -52.08
N ILE A 29 48.41 18.25 -51.71
CA ILE A 29 48.27 18.90 -50.40
C ILE A 29 46.85 19.45 -50.22
N VAL A 30 46.30 20.12 -51.24
CA VAL A 30 44.92 20.63 -51.19
C VAL A 30 43.92 19.49 -51.00
N GLY A 31 44.08 18.38 -51.73
CA GLY A 31 43.24 17.19 -51.57
C GLY A 31 43.32 16.59 -50.16
N LEU A 32 44.52 16.44 -49.60
CA LEU A 32 44.72 15.92 -48.24
C LEU A 32 44.12 16.84 -47.18
N LYS A 33 44.27 18.16 -47.32
CA LYS A 33 43.64 19.13 -46.40
C LYS A 33 42.12 19.03 -46.42
N LYS A 34 41.52 18.89 -47.61
CA LYS A 34 40.07 18.67 -47.74
C LYS A 34 39.64 17.39 -47.03
N ARG A 35 40.36 16.28 -47.26
CA ARG A 35 40.05 15.00 -46.60
C ARG A 35 40.20 15.06 -45.08
N ILE A 36 41.20 15.77 -44.56
CA ILE A 36 41.36 15.99 -43.11
C ILE A 36 40.15 16.76 -42.55
N GLN A 37 39.66 17.77 -43.28
CA GLN A 37 38.50 18.53 -42.84
C GLN A 37 37.23 17.67 -42.85
N GLU A 38 36.99 16.89 -43.91
CA GLU A 38 35.89 15.93 -43.98
C GLU A 38 35.93 14.93 -42.82
N LEU A 39 37.08 14.32 -42.56
CA LEU A 39 37.26 13.35 -41.47
C LEU A 39 37.04 13.96 -40.07
N ARG A 40 37.40 15.24 -39.88
CA ARG A 40 37.10 15.96 -38.63
C ARG A 40 35.61 16.14 -38.44
N SER A 41 34.90 16.56 -39.49
CA SER A 41 33.43 16.68 -39.44
C SER A 41 32.75 15.33 -39.22
N GLU A 42 33.22 14.26 -39.85
CA GLU A 42 32.72 12.89 -39.62
C GLU A 42 32.97 12.46 -38.16
N LEU A 43 34.13 12.77 -37.58
CA LEU A 43 34.46 12.47 -36.18
C LEU A 43 33.58 13.26 -35.20
N ASP A 44 33.37 14.55 -35.45
CA ASP A 44 32.53 15.40 -34.60
C ASP A 44 31.07 14.91 -34.61
N LEU A 45 30.57 14.50 -35.78
CA LEU A 45 29.23 13.91 -35.91
C LEU A 45 29.12 12.59 -35.14
N ALA A 46 30.07 11.67 -35.33
CA ALA A 46 30.08 10.38 -34.64
C ALA A 46 30.17 10.54 -33.10
N ASN A 47 30.91 11.55 -32.63
CA ASN A 47 30.98 11.87 -31.20
C ASN A 47 29.64 12.40 -30.67
N ALA A 48 28.95 13.25 -31.43
CA ALA A 48 27.63 13.74 -31.04
C ALA A 48 26.61 12.59 -30.92
N GLU A 49 26.56 11.70 -31.91
CA GLU A 49 25.68 10.50 -31.90
C GLU A 49 26.00 9.56 -30.73
N LEU A 50 27.29 9.40 -30.40
CA LEU A 50 27.72 8.60 -29.24
C LEU A 50 27.22 9.20 -27.92
N GLU A 51 27.34 10.52 -27.74
CA GLU A 51 26.85 11.18 -26.53
C GLU A 51 25.32 11.15 -26.42
N ASP A 52 24.59 11.26 -27.54
CA ASP A 52 23.14 11.04 -27.56
C ASP A 52 22.78 9.61 -27.14
N THR A 53 23.50 8.61 -27.65
CA THR A 53 23.29 7.20 -27.31
C THR A 53 23.57 6.93 -25.84
N LYS A 54 24.61 7.54 -25.26
CA LYS A 54 24.92 7.45 -23.82
C LYS A 54 23.79 8.02 -22.97
N ARG A 55 23.27 9.20 -23.31
CA ARG A 55 22.13 9.80 -22.60
C ARG A 55 20.90 8.90 -22.63
N LEU A 56 20.55 8.38 -23.81
CA LEU A 56 19.42 7.45 -23.94
C LEU A 56 19.61 6.18 -23.11
N LYS A 57 20.83 5.63 -23.09
CA LYS A 57 21.18 4.49 -22.27
C LYS A 57 21.01 4.79 -20.77
N GLU A 58 21.53 5.92 -20.30
CA GLU A 58 21.41 6.33 -18.89
C GLU A 58 19.94 6.49 -18.47
N THR A 59 19.11 7.09 -19.32
CA THR A 59 17.66 7.18 -19.09
C THR A 59 17.01 5.80 -18.97
N ALA A 60 17.32 4.89 -19.91
CA ALA A 60 16.77 3.52 -19.87
C ALA A 60 17.24 2.73 -18.62
N GLU A 61 18.48 2.93 -18.17
CA GLU A 61 19.00 2.31 -16.94
C GLU A 61 18.32 2.86 -15.68
N GLN A 62 18.00 4.16 -15.65
CA GLN A 62 17.23 4.76 -14.56
C GLN A 62 15.80 4.22 -14.50
N ASP A 63 15.12 4.13 -15.64
CA ASP A 63 13.77 3.56 -15.73
C ASP A 63 13.75 2.10 -15.28
N LEU A 64 14.72 1.29 -15.74
CA LEU A 64 14.86 -0.11 -15.33
C LEU A 64 15.01 -0.24 -13.81
N LYS A 65 15.85 0.59 -13.19
CA LYS A 65 16.03 0.60 -11.74
C LYS A 65 14.75 1.01 -11.01
N GLY A 66 13.96 1.92 -11.58
CA GLY A 66 12.63 2.27 -11.08
C GLY A 66 11.69 1.06 -11.07
N TYR A 67 11.63 0.32 -12.18
CA TYR A 67 10.82 -0.90 -12.28
C TYR A 67 11.28 -2.01 -11.35
N GLU A 68 12.58 -2.18 -11.11
CA GLU A 68 13.11 -3.16 -10.15
C GLU A 68 12.62 -2.88 -8.72
N VAL A 69 12.59 -1.61 -8.30
CA VAL A 69 12.08 -1.21 -6.99
C VAL A 69 10.58 -1.44 -6.88
N GLU A 70 9.82 -1.09 -7.92
CA GLU A 70 8.38 -1.33 -7.97
C GLU A 70 8.05 -2.84 -7.90
N LEU A 71 8.82 -3.66 -8.62
CA LEU A 71 8.68 -5.11 -8.59
C LEU A 71 8.93 -5.69 -7.19
N ALA A 72 10.00 -5.27 -6.51
CA ALA A 72 10.31 -5.73 -5.16
C ALA A 72 9.22 -5.34 -4.15
N ARG A 73 8.64 -4.14 -4.29
CA ARG A 73 7.51 -3.69 -3.48
C ARG A 73 6.26 -4.53 -3.72
N ASN A 74 5.97 -4.85 -4.98
CA ASN A 74 4.82 -5.67 -5.34
C ASN A 74 4.99 -7.10 -4.81
N GLU A 75 6.19 -7.66 -4.89
CA GLU A 75 6.50 -8.99 -4.35
C GLU A 75 6.31 -9.05 -2.83
N ALA A 76 6.80 -8.06 -2.08
CA ALA A 76 6.57 -7.95 -0.64
C ALA A 76 5.07 -7.81 -0.30
N SER A 77 4.31 -7.08 -1.13
CA SER A 77 2.86 -6.92 -0.95
C SER A 77 2.11 -8.23 -1.18
N ILE A 78 2.50 -9.00 -2.22
CA ILE A 78 1.94 -10.32 -2.52
C ILE A 78 2.21 -11.28 -1.36
N GLN A 79 3.46 -11.38 -0.88
CA GLN A 79 3.81 -12.23 0.26
C GLN A 79 2.99 -11.89 1.51
N THR A 80 2.78 -10.60 1.78
CA THR A 80 1.94 -10.16 2.91
C THR A 80 0.49 -10.59 2.74
N LEU A 81 -0.06 -10.49 1.53
CA LEU A 81 -1.42 -10.94 1.24
C LEU A 81 -1.56 -12.45 1.37
N GLU A 82 -0.59 -13.23 0.91
CA GLU A 82 -0.58 -14.69 1.02
C GLU A 82 -0.59 -15.16 2.48
N VAL A 83 0.20 -14.52 3.34
CA VAL A 83 0.19 -14.80 4.79
C VAL A 83 -1.18 -14.49 5.40
N ARG A 84 -1.79 -13.35 5.05
CA ARG A 84 -3.12 -12.97 5.55
C ARG A 84 -4.21 -13.93 5.08
N ILE A 85 -4.17 -14.36 3.81
CA ILE A 85 -5.11 -15.33 3.26
C ILE A 85 -5.01 -16.65 4.02
N SER A 86 -3.78 -17.12 4.27
CA SER A 86 -3.55 -18.36 5.02
C SER A 86 -4.13 -18.28 6.43
N LEU A 87 -3.90 -17.17 7.15
CA LEU A 87 -4.43 -16.96 8.49
C LEU A 87 -5.97 -16.92 8.51
N ILE A 88 -6.59 -16.23 7.56
CA ILE A 88 -8.06 -16.18 7.45
C ILE A 88 -8.62 -17.58 7.12
N GLN A 89 -7.93 -18.37 6.30
CA GLN A 89 -8.35 -19.74 6.00
C GLN A 89 -8.31 -20.63 7.24
N ASP A 90 -7.29 -20.48 8.09
CA ASP A 90 -7.20 -21.20 9.36
C ASP A 90 -8.34 -20.80 10.32
N GLU A 91 -8.62 -19.49 10.44
CA GLU A 91 -9.74 -18.98 11.26
C GLU A 91 -11.09 -19.50 10.76
N ILE A 92 -11.33 -19.50 9.44
CA ILE A 92 -12.55 -20.07 8.84
C ILE A 92 -12.65 -21.57 9.15
N SER A 93 -11.54 -22.31 9.09
CA SER A 93 -11.53 -23.74 9.41
C SER A 93 -11.88 -23.99 10.88
N ILE A 94 -11.35 -23.19 11.81
CA ILE A 94 -11.66 -23.29 13.24
C ILE A 94 -13.15 -22.99 13.47
N ALA A 95 -13.64 -21.84 12.98
CA ALA A 95 -15.04 -21.45 13.11
C ALA A 95 -15.99 -22.50 12.49
N GLY A 96 -15.61 -23.11 11.37
CA GLY A 96 -16.35 -24.19 10.74
C GLY A 96 -16.43 -25.45 11.62
N SER A 97 -15.34 -25.82 12.29
CA SER A 97 -15.31 -26.94 13.23
C SER A 97 -16.19 -26.67 14.46
N ASP A 98 -16.12 -25.47 15.02
CA ASP A 98 -16.92 -25.09 16.19
C ASP A 98 -18.42 -25.09 15.86
N LEU A 99 -18.79 -24.58 14.69
CA LEU A 99 -20.18 -24.59 14.22
C LEU A 99 -20.72 -26.02 14.06
N GLU A 100 -19.90 -26.92 13.51
CA GLU A 100 -20.27 -28.33 13.36
C GLU A 100 -20.46 -29.01 14.73
N ALA A 101 -19.59 -28.72 15.70
CA ALA A 101 -19.71 -29.25 17.06
C ALA A 101 -21.02 -28.77 17.72
N LEU A 102 -21.31 -27.47 17.65
CA LEU A 102 -22.56 -26.89 18.19
C LEU A 102 -23.80 -27.48 17.52
N ARG A 103 -23.79 -27.70 16.20
CA ARG A 103 -24.91 -28.32 15.49
C ARG A 103 -25.18 -29.74 15.98
N ASN A 104 -24.12 -30.51 16.25
CA ASN A 104 -24.26 -31.86 16.78
C ASN A 104 -24.80 -31.87 18.21
N GLU A 105 -24.35 -30.93 19.05
CA GLU A 105 -24.87 -30.75 20.41
C GLU A 105 -26.35 -30.32 20.41
N GLU A 106 -26.72 -29.34 19.58
CA GLU A 106 -28.11 -28.91 19.38
C GLU A 106 -29.00 -30.08 18.97
N GLY A 107 -28.53 -30.90 18.02
CA GLY A 107 -29.21 -32.11 17.59
C GLY A 107 -29.46 -33.08 18.75
N ALA A 108 -28.43 -33.36 19.55
CA ALA A 108 -28.55 -34.25 20.71
C ALA A 108 -29.54 -33.72 21.77
N VAL A 109 -29.50 -32.42 22.09
CA VAL A 109 -30.43 -31.78 23.05
C VAL A 109 -31.87 -31.82 22.53
N ARG A 110 -32.08 -31.55 21.23
CA ARG A 110 -33.39 -31.62 20.60
C ARG A 110 -33.96 -33.04 20.65
N ASP A 111 -33.15 -34.04 20.35
CA ASP A 111 -33.59 -35.44 20.34
C ASP A 111 -33.93 -35.92 21.76
N ASP A 112 -33.12 -35.58 22.77
CA ASP A 112 -33.42 -35.86 24.19
C ASP A 112 -34.74 -35.19 24.65
N PHE A 113 -34.99 -33.95 24.23
CA PHE A 113 -36.26 -33.28 24.51
C PHE A 113 -37.45 -34.02 23.89
N ILE A 114 -37.33 -34.43 22.62
CA ILE A 114 -38.38 -35.18 21.92
C ILE A 114 -38.67 -36.50 22.64
N ASP A 115 -37.64 -37.23 23.07
CA ASP A 115 -37.79 -38.49 23.81
C ASP A 115 -38.49 -38.27 25.17
N LYS A 116 -38.12 -37.22 25.91
CA LYS A 116 -38.81 -36.82 27.15
C LYS A 116 -40.29 -36.51 26.90
N MET A 117 -40.61 -35.81 25.82
CA MET A 117 -42.00 -35.50 25.45
C MET A 117 -42.79 -36.75 25.07
N PHE A 118 -42.18 -37.72 24.37
CA PHE A 118 -42.83 -39.00 24.08
C PHE A 118 -43.12 -39.79 25.36
N ASN A 119 -42.17 -39.83 26.29
CA ASN A 119 -42.34 -40.50 27.59
C ASN A 119 -43.46 -39.84 28.40
N LEU A 120 -43.48 -38.51 28.49
CA LEU A 120 -44.55 -37.76 29.16
C LEU A 120 -45.92 -38.07 28.53
N ASN A 121 -46.02 -38.07 27.20
CA ASN A 121 -47.26 -38.43 26.50
C ASN A 121 -47.70 -39.88 26.75
N ALA A 122 -46.76 -40.80 26.97
CA ALA A 122 -47.08 -42.18 27.37
C ALA A 122 -47.63 -42.22 28.81
N ASP A 123 -47.04 -41.45 29.72
CA ASP A 123 -47.48 -41.41 31.12
C ASP A 123 -48.84 -40.71 31.28
N ILE A 124 -49.12 -39.66 30.51
CA ILE A 124 -50.46 -39.03 30.43
C ILE A 124 -51.50 -40.08 30.01
N ARG A 125 -51.22 -40.87 28.97
CA ARG A 125 -52.13 -41.94 28.50
C ARG A 125 -52.38 -42.98 29.58
N LYS A 126 -51.32 -43.49 30.23
CA LYS A 126 -51.47 -44.43 31.36
C LYS A 126 -52.28 -43.84 32.52
N PHE A 127 -52.08 -42.56 32.82
CA PHE A 127 -52.83 -41.87 33.87
C PHE A 127 -54.32 -41.78 33.53
N GLN A 128 -54.65 -41.39 32.29
CA GLN A 128 -56.02 -41.35 31.80
C GLN A 128 -56.68 -42.74 31.80
N GLU A 129 -55.95 -43.79 31.40
CA GLU A 129 -56.40 -45.18 31.47
C GLU A 129 -56.71 -45.61 32.91
N LYS A 130 -55.83 -45.29 33.87
CA LYS A 130 -56.07 -45.56 35.30
C LYS A 130 -57.31 -44.84 35.83
N ILE A 131 -57.48 -43.57 35.48
CA ILE A 131 -58.68 -42.81 35.86
C ILE A 131 -59.93 -43.48 35.29
N ASN A 132 -59.95 -43.79 34.00
CA ASN A 132 -61.09 -44.42 33.35
C ASN A 132 -61.38 -45.80 33.97
N GLY A 133 -60.36 -46.63 34.22
CA GLY A 133 -60.49 -47.91 34.93
C GLY A 133 -61.08 -47.75 36.33
N ALA A 134 -60.61 -46.76 37.09
CA ALA A 134 -61.14 -46.44 38.42
C ALA A 134 -62.60 -45.96 38.38
N PHE A 135 -63.08 -45.34 37.29
CA PHE A 135 -64.49 -45.02 37.09
C PHE A 135 -65.34 -46.25 36.73
N TYR A 136 -64.80 -47.20 35.96
CA TYR A 136 -65.46 -48.49 35.72
C TYR A 136 -65.53 -49.36 36.98
N GLU A 137 -64.50 -49.34 37.85
CA GLU A 137 -64.50 -50.02 39.15
C GLU A 137 -65.37 -49.29 40.21
N ASN A 138 -65.35 -47.96 40.28
CA ASN A 138 -66.21 -47.21 41.23
C ASN A 138 -67.70 -47.27 40.86
N ASN A 139 -68.07 -47.42 39.60
CA ASN A 139 -69.48 -47.68 39.24
C ASN A 139 -69.95 -49.07 39.73
N LEU A 140 -69.04 -49.98 40.07
CA LEU A 140 -69.34 -51.26 40.71
C LEU A 140 -69.28 -51.18 42.25
N ILE A 141 -68.55 -50.21 42.83
CA ILE A 141 -68.24 -50.14 44.27
C ILE A 141 -68.28 -48.68 44.76
N LYS A 142 -69.46 -48.04 44.77
CA LYS A 142 -69.67 -46.79 45.54
C LYS A 142 -71.15 -46.53 45.87
N THR A 143 -71.74 -47.46 46.61
CA THR A 143 -72.47 -47.03 47.81
C THR A 143 -71.44 -46.89 48.93
N SER A 144 -71.59 -45.83 49.75
CA SER A 144 -70.79 -45.53 50.94
C SER A 144 -69.36 -45.06 50.72
N THR A 145 -68.80 -44.09 51.44
CA THR A 145 -69.27 -42.98 52.27
C THR A 145 -68.07 -42.01 52.31
N ASN A 146 -68.34 -40.71 52.45
CA ASN A 146 -67.38 -39.69 52.87
C ASN A 146 -66.41 -40.17 53.95
N ASN A 147 -65.19 -39.61 53.96
CA ASN A 147 -64.67 -38.94 55.14
C ASN A 147 -63.60 -37.94 54.69
N GLY A 148 -63.84 -36.68 55.02
CA GLY A 148 -62.86 -35.61 54.88
C GLY A 148 -61.79 -35.77 55.94
N GLN A 149 -60.55 -35.51 55.53
CA GLN A 149 -59.39 -35.55 56.41
C GLN A 149 -58.78 -34.15 56.40
N GLU A 150 -58.74 -33.54 57.58
CA GLU A 150 -58.14 -32.24 57.87
C GLU A 150 -56.67 -32.21 57.40
N LEU A 151 -56.33 -31.16 56.66
CA LEU A 151 -54.96 -30.84 56.27
C LEU A 151 -54.33 -30.00 57.38
N ASP A 152 -53.13 -30.42 57.77
CA ASP A 152 -52.27 -29.76 58.74
C ASP A 152 -51.58 -28.55 58.08
N ASP A 153 -51.98 -27.34 58.49
CA ASP A 153 -51.57 -26.04 57.92
C ASP A 153 -50.12 -25.64 58.25
N THR A 154 -49.32 -26.50 58.90
CA THR A 154 -47.96 -26.14 59.35
C THR A 154 -46.84 -26.48 58.36
N GLU A 155 -46.95 -27.53 57.54
CA GLU A 155 -45.96 -27.87 56.50
C GLU A 155 -45.99 -26.88 55.31
N ASP A 156 -47.15 -26.32 54.97
CA ASP A 156 -47.33 -25.41 53.80
C ASP A 156 -46.65 -24.05 54.00
N ALA A 157 -46.53 -23.58 55.26
CA ALA A 157 -45.93 -22.29 55.59
C ALA A 157 -44.39 -22.30 55.43
N GLU A 158 -43.72 -23.40 55.77
CA GLU A 158 -42.26 -23.53 55.69
C GLU A 158 -41.80 -23.74 54.24
N VAL A 159 -42.55 -24.53 53.46
CA VAL A 159 -42.36 -24.68 52.01
C VAL A 159 -42.55 -23.35 51.27
N ARG A 160 -43.61 -22.60 51.61
CA ARG A 160 -43.86 -21.27 51.05
C ARG A 160 -42.72 -20.29 51.32
N LYS A 161 -42.21 -20.27 52.55
CA LYS A 161 -41.08 -19.42 52.94
C LYS A 161 -39.78 -19.82 52.22
N GLY A 162 -39.57 -21.11 51.97
CA GLY A 162 -38.44 -21.60 51.16
C GLY A 162 -38.51 -21.12 49.71
N LEU A 163 -39.69 -21.17 49.10
CA LEU A 163 -39.92 -20.67 47.74
C LEU A 163 -39.78 -19.14 47.66
N GLU A 164 -40.28 -18.40 48.64
CA GLU A 164 -40.11 -16.93 48.70
C GLU A 164 -38.63 -16.52 48.77
N ASN A 165 -37.81 -17.25 49.54
CA ASN A 165 -36.37 -17.03 49.60
C ASN A 165 -35.67 -17.34 48.28
N GLN A 166 -36.03 -18.46 47.62
CA GLN A 166 -35.47 -18.82 46.30
C GLN A 166 -35.83 -17.79 45.23
N ILE A 167 -37.07 -17.30 45.23
CA ILE A 167 -37.51 -16.23 44.32
C ILE A 167 -36.71 -14.95 44.60
N GLY A 168 -36.52 -14.58 45.87
CA GLY A 168 -35.69 -13.44 46.26
C GLY A 168 -34.25 -13.55 45.78
N GLU A 169 -33.65 -14.74 45.88
CA GLU A 169 -32.29 -15.01 45.41
C GLU A 169 -32.19 -14.91 43.88
N ILE A 170 -33.13 -15.51 43.15
CA ILE A 170 -33.18 -15.42 41.67
C ILE A 170 -33.34 -13.97 41.22
N ILE A 171 -34.20 -13.19 41.88
CA ILE A 171 -34.38 -11.76 41.58
C ILE A 171 -33.06 -11.00 41.82
N SER A 172 -32.37 -11.27 42.93
CA SER A 172 -31.08 -10.64 43.23
C SER A 172 -30.02 -10.97 42.19
N GLN A 173 -29.92 -12.24 41.77
CA GLN A 173 -28.97 -12.68 40.75
C GLN A 173 -29.31 -12.07 39.38
N THR A 174 -30.60 -12.04 39.01
CA THR A 174 -31.07 -11.44 37.76
C THR A 174 -30.72 -9.96 37.70
N ASN A 175 -30.95 -9.22 38.79
CA ASN A 175 -30.60 -7.79 38.85
C ASN A 175 -29.10 -7.54 38.74
N ALA A 176 -28.26 -8.40 39.32
CA ALA A 176 -26.81 -8.27 39.22
C ALA A 176 -26.33 -8.48 37.77
N VAL A 177 -26.80 -9.54 37.11
CA VAL A 177 -26.48 -9.83 35.71
C VAL A 177 -26.99 -8.72 34.77
N GLU A 178 -28.17 -8.17 35.05
CA GLU A 178 -28.71 -7.07 34.23
C GLU A 178 -27.90 -5.78 34.40
N GLN A 179 -27.38 -5.50 35.60
CA GLN A 179 -26.46 -4.38 35.80
C GLN A 179 -25.13 -4.57 35.06
N GLU A 180 -24.56 -5.78 35.10
CA GLU A 180 -23.35 -6.12 34.35
C GLU A 180 -23.56 -5.98 32.84
N TYR A 181 -24.69 -6.47 32.32
CA TYR A 181 -25.06 -6.31 30.91
C TYR A 181 -25.18 -4.83 30.50
N GLN A 182 -25.78 -3.98 31.33
CA GLN A 182 -25.86 -2.54 31.05
C GLN A 182 -24.48 -1.86 31.08
N ALA A 183 -23.58 -2.30 31.97
CA ALA A 183 -22.20 -1.81 32.00
C ALA A 183 -21.45 -2.19 30.71
N GLU A 184 -21.61 -3.43 30.26
CA GLU A 184 -20.99 -3.94 29.03
C GLU A 184 -21.50 -3.18 27.78
N LEU A 185 -22.81 -2.91 27.70
CA LEU A 185 -23.38 -2.09 26.61
C LEU A 185 -22.78 -0.68 26.57
N ASN A 186 -22.46 -0.09 27.73
CA ASN A 186 -21.82 1.23 27.79
C ASN A 186 -20.36 1.17 27.35
N ILE A 187 -19.62 0.13 27.73
CA ILE A 187 -18.25 -0.12 27.26
C ILE A 187 -18.25 -0.31 25.74
N GLN A 188 -19.16 -1.12 25.21
CA GLN A 188 -19.29 -1.35 23.78
C GLN A 188 -19.51 -0.04 23.00
N LYS A 189 -20.42 0.83 23.48
CA LYS A 189 -20.65 2.15 22.85
C LYS A 189 -19.40 3.02 22.89
N GLN A 190 -18.68 3.02 24.01
CA GLN A 190 -17.45 3.79 24.17
C GLN A 190 -16.36 3.31 23.19
N VAL A 191 -16.14 1.99 23.11
CA VAL A 191 -15.18 1.38 22.18
C VAL A 191 -15.54 1.71 20.73
N GLN A 192 -16.83 1.71 20.38
CA GLN A 192 -17.27 2.03 19.03
C GLN A 192 -16.95 3.49 18.65
N VAL A 193 -17.10 4.43 19.59
CA VAL A 193 -16.72 5.83 19.38
C VAL A 193 -15.20 5.98 19.23
N GLU A 194 -14.42 5.29 20.06
CA GLU A 194 -12.96 5.31 20.01
C GLU A 194 -12.43 4.72 18.69
N LEU A 195 -13.06 3.65 18.19
CA LEU A 195 -12.73 3.07 16.90
C LEU A 195 -12.92 4.08 15.76
N ILE A 196 -14.05 4.78 15.73
CA ILE A 196 -14.34 5.81 14.71
C ILE A 196 -13.30 6.95 14.79
N ASP A 197 -12.89 7.36 15.99
CA ASP A 197 -11.86 8.39 16.16
C ASP A 197 -10.49 7.93 15.68
N LEU A 198 -10.12 6.67 15.96
CA LEU A 198 -8.88 6.07 15.48
C LEU A 198 -8.86 5.93 13.96
N GLU A 199 -9.95 5.49 13.33
CA GLU A 199 -10.07 5.41 11.87
C GLU A 199 -9.86 6.79 11.23
N ARG A 200 -10.47 7.84 11.79
CA ARG A 200 -10.26 9.22 11.34
C ARG A 200 -8.82 9.68 11.50
N LYS A 201 -8.18 9.35 12.62
CA LYS A 201 -6.76 9.68 12.85
C LYS A 201 -5.83 8.99 11.85
N VAL A 202 -6.07 7.72 11.54
CA VAL A 202 -5.29 6.98 10.54
C VAL A 202 -5.44 7.63 9.16
N PHE A 203 -6.68 7.93 8.75
CA PHE A 203 -6.93 8.62 7.48
C PHE A 203 -6.19 9.97 7.38
N LEU A 204 -6.23 10.78 8.45
CA LEU A 204 -5.50 12.05 8.49
C LEU A 204 -3.99 11.85 8.46
N MET A 205 -3.46 10.84 9.15
CA MET A 205 -2.03 10.54 9.18
C MET A 205 -1.52 10.11 7.81
N GLU A 206 -2.30 9.35 7.04
CA GLU A 206 -2.00 9.00 5.66
C GLU A 206 -1.95 10.22 4.74
N ALA A 207 -2.92 11.14 4.89
CA ALA A 207 -2.93 12.40 4.15
C ALA A 207 -1.70 13.26 4.47
N ILE A 208 -1.37 13.43 5.76
CA ILE A 208 -0.18 14.18 6.22
C ILE A 208 1.10 13.55 5.66
N LYS A 209 1.20 12.21 5.66
CA LYS A 209 2.36 11.51 5.11
C LYS A 209 2.53 11.81 3.63
N LYS A 210 1.44 11.81 2.86
CA LYS A 210 1.47 12.14 1.43
C LYS A 210 1.94 13.58 1.21
N GLU A 211 1.32 14.54 1.89
CA GLU A 211 1.71 15.96 1.78
C GLU A 211 3.17 16.19 2.23
N SER A 212 3.65 15.46 3.23
CA SER A 212 5.04 15.56 3.69
C SER A 212 6.05 15.10 2.64
N ILE A 213 5.70 14.05 1.86
CA ILE A 213 6.54 13.58 0.76
C ILE A 213 6.59 14.65 -0.35
N GLU A 214 5.43 15.21 -0.71
CA GLU A 214 5.34 16.28 -1.72
C GLU A 214 6.13 17.53 -1.29
N LEU A 215 6.03 17.92 -0.01
CA LEU A 215 6.79 19.03 0.54
C LEU A 215 8.31 18.78 0.52
N GLN A 216 8.73 17.55 0.82
CA GLN A 216 10.14 17.17 0.79
C GLN A 216 10.71 17.22 -0.64
N ASP A 217 9.95 16.75 -1.62
CA ASP A 217 10.33 16.83 -3.03
C ASP A 217 10.46 18.28 -3.49
N LEU A 218 9.47 19.13 -3.18
CA LEU A 218 9.51 20.55 -3.50
C LEU A 218 10.71 21.26 -2.85
N THR A 219 11.04 20.89 -1.61
CA THR A 219 12.21 21.41 -0.90
C THR A 219 13.50 21.04 -1.63
N SER A 220 13.63 19.78 -2.07
CA SER A 220 14.78 19.32 -2.85
C SER A 220 14.94 20.10 -4.16
N GLN A 221 13.84 20.25 -4.92
CA GLN A 221 13.84 21.04 -6.15
C GLN A 221 14.23 22.50 -5.90
N THR A 222 13.72 23.10 -4.82
CA THR A 222 14.05 24.48 -4.45
C THR A 222 15.54 24.64 -4.16
N SER A 223 16.13 23.72 -3.40
CA SER A 223 17.58 23.74 -3.12
C SER A 223 18.43 23.59 -4.38
N GLU A 224 18.03 22.73 -5.32
CA GLU A 224 18.72 22.62 -6.62
C GLU A 224 18.66 23.92 -7.43
N PHE A 225 17.51 24.61 -7.41
CA PHE A 225 17.39 25.90 -8.09
C PHE A 225 18.24 26.98 -7.42
N GLU A 226 18.28 27.02 -6.08
CA GLU A 226 19.15 27.93 -5.34
C GLU A 226 20.62 27.72 -5.70
N GLU A 227 21.09 26.47 -5.77
CA GLU A 227 22.46 26.14 -6.18
C GLU A 227 22.75 26.60 -7.62
N LYS A 228 21.83 26.35 -8.55
CA LYS A 228 21.94 26.82 -9.95
C LYS A 228 22.02 28.33 -10.03
N ILE A 229 21.19 29.05 -9.27
CA ILE A 229 21.19 30.53 -9.23
C ILE A 229 22.50 31.05 -8.65
N ALA A 230 22.99 30.47 -7.54
CA ALA A 230 24.27 30.83 -6.95
C ALA A 230 25.43 30.60 -7.93
N SER A 231 25.50 29.44 -8.58
CA SER A 231 26.52 29.13 -9.59
C SER A 231 26.46 30.08 -10.78
N LEU A 232 25.26 30.42 -11.26
CA LEU A 232 25.08 31.39 -12.34
C LEU A 232 25.56 32.79 -11.92
N GLY A 233 25.27 33.20 -10.68
CA GLY A 233 25.76 34.45 -10.10
C GLY A 233 27.29 34.52 -10.07
N GLU A 234 27.96 33.45 -9.63
CA GLU A 234 29.42 33.36 -9.62
C GLU A 234 30.02 33.37 -11.03
N GLU A 235 29.39 32.71 -12.01
CA GLU A 235 29.82 32.74 -13.41
C GLU A 235 29.66 34.13 -14.03
N LEU A 236 28.52 34.79 -13.79
CA LEU A 236 28.30 36.17 -14.24
C LEU A 236 29.33 37.12 -13.64
N GLN A 237 29.60 36.99 -12.34
CA GLN A 237 30.62 37.81 -11.67
C GLN A 237 32.02 37.56 -12.25
N ARG A 238 32.39 36.30 -12.55
CA ARG A 238 33.65 35.98 -13.25
C ARG A 238 33.74 36.64 -14.63
N ARG A 239 32.63 36.70 -15.38
CA ARG A 239 32.58 37.33 -16.71
C ARG A 239 32.66 38.87 -16.66
N CYS A 240 32.28 39.48 -15.54
CA CYS A 240 32.42 40.93 -15.34
C CYS A 240 33.89 41.37 -15.13
N ILE A 241 34.80 40.45 -14.81
CA ILE A 241 36.22 40.75 -14.65
C ILE A 241 36.91 40.79 -16.01
N CYS A 242 37.55 41.91 -16.36
CA CYS A 242 38.29 42.04 -17.62
C CYS A 242 39.50 41.08 -17.64
N PRO A 243 39.64 40.20 -18.66
CA PRO A 243 40.76 39.26 -18.73
C PRO A 243 42.14 39.94 -18.88
N SER A 244 42.16 41.17 -19.41
CA SER A 244 43.40 41.88 -19.75
C SER A 244 43.91 42.78 -18.63
N CYS A 245 43.01 43.33 -17.79
CA CYS A 245 43.40 44.28 -16.72
C CYS A 245 42.85 43.91 -15.34
N HIS A 246 42.08 42.82 -15.21
CA HIS A 246 41.51 42.28 -13.97
C HIS A 246 40.61 43.25 -13.17
N VAL A 247 40.17 44.34 -13.79
CA VAL A 247 39.19 45.25 -13.20
C VAL A 247 37.80 44.62 -13.26
N ASP A 248 37.08 44.70 -12.13
CA ASP A 248 35.68 44.30 -12.04
C ASP A 248 34.79 45.39 -12.67
N ASN A 249 34.11 45.04 -13.76
CA ASN A 249 33.23 45.94 -14.49
C ASN A 249 31.75 45.81 -14.08
N ALA A 250 31.43 45.05 -13.03
CA ALA A 250 30.04 44.76 -12.65
C ALA A 250 29.20 46.04 -12.42
N MET A 251 29.76 47.05 -11.76
CA MET A 251 29.09 48.33 -11.52
C MET A 251 28.84 49.13 -12.81
N ALA A 252 29.84 49.19 -13.70
CA ALA A 252 29.73 49.92 -14.97
C ALA A 252 28.72 49.27 -15.93
N LEU A 253 28.67 47.93 -15.97
CA LEU A 253 27.67 47.18 -16.73
C LEU A 253 26.25 47.37 -16.18
N ASN A 254 26.09 47.43 -14.85
CA ASN A 254 24.79 47.67 -14.21
C ASN A 254 24.25 49.08 -14.52
N GLU A 255 25.10 50.11 -14.54
CA GLU A 255 24.72 51.47 -14.92
C GLU A 255 24.28 51.56 -16.40
N ILE A 256 24.93 50.81 -17.30
CA ILE A 256 24.55 50.74 -18.72
C ILE A 256 23.19 50.09 -18.92
N LEU A 257 22.91 48.99 -18.19
CA LEU A 257 21.62 48.28 -18.28
C LEU A 257 20.46 49.11 -17.70
N GLN A 258 20.67 49.80 -16.58
CA GLN A 258 19.66 50.70 -16.01
C GLN A 258 19.38 51.91 -16.91
N ALA A 259 20.37 52.39 -17.65
CA ALA A 259 20.19 53.46 -18.64
C ALA A 259 19.42 52.99 -19.90
N SER A 260 19.42 51.69 -20.21
CA SER A 260 18.66 51.13 -21.34
C SER A 260 17.20 50.78 -21.02
N ASP A 261 16.86 50.48 -19.76
CA ASP A 261 15.49 50.14 -19.33
C ASP A 261 14.61 51.38 -19.03
N GLY A 262 15.20 52.58 -19.01
CA GLY A 262 14.51 53.85 -18.75
C GLY A 262 13.92 54.56 -19.98
N ASN A 263 13.81 53.89 -21.13
CA ASN A 263 13.39 54.50 -22.40
C ASN A 263 12.24 53.71 -23.08
#